data_AF-A0A4P0XGR1-F1
#
_entry.id   AF-A0A4P0XGR1-F1
#
_cell.length_a   1.000
_cell.length_b   1.000
_cell.length_c   1.000
_cell.angle_alpha   90.00
_cell.angle_beta   90.00
_cell.angle_gamma   90.00
#
_symmetry.space_group_name_H-M   'P 1'
#
loop_
_entity.id
_entity.type
_entity.pdbx_description
1 polymer ?
#
loop_
_entity_poly.entity_id
_entity_poly.type
_entity_poly.pdbx_seq_one_letter_code
_entity_poly.pdbx_strand_id
1 'polypeptide(L)'
;MSLSRLLIKDFRNIEHADLALSPGFNFLVGANGSGKTSVLEAIYTLGHGRAFRSLQIGRVIRHEQDAFVLHGRLQGEERETAIGLTKDNRATARCVSTAPTATKWRSWRT
;
A
#
# COMPACT_ATOMS: atom_id res chain seq x y z
N MET A 1 -10.20 -11.26 9.13
CA MET A 1 -10.04 -10.02 8.34
C MET A 1 -9.15 -10.32 7.14
N SER A 2 -9.59 -10.00 5.93
CA SER A 2 -8.84 -10.18 4.68
C SER A 2 -8.62 -8.84 3.98
N LEU A 3 -7.54 -8.70 3.22
CA LEU A 3 -7.30 -7.51 2.39
C LEU A 3 -8.10 -7.66 1.09
N SER A 4 -9.11 -6.81 0.87
CA SER A 4 -9.98 -6.85 -0.32
C SER A 4 -9.48 -5.96 -1.46
N ARG A 5 -8.74 -4.90 -1.13
CA ARG A 5 -8.14 -4.00 -2.12
C ARG A 5 -6.80 -3.46 -1.63
N LEU A 6 -5.85 -3.33 -2.55
CA LEU A 6 -4.55 -2.71 -2.31
C LEU A 6 -4.28 -1.66 -3.40
N LEU A 7 -4.02 -0.43 -2.96
CA LEU A 7 -3.60 0.70 -3.78
C LEU A 7 -2.16 1.02 -3.43
N ILE A 8 -1.31 1.10 -4.46
CA ILE A 8 0.12 1.38 -4.36
C ILE A 8 0.42 2.58 -5.23
N LYS A 9 1.15 3.55 -4.68
CA LYS A 9 1.70 4.68 -5.43
C LYS A 9 3.16 4.92 -5.05
N ASP A 10 4.02 5.03 -6.06
CA ASP A 10 5.44 5.37 -5.97
C ASP A 10 6.24 4.49 -4.97
N PHE A 11 5.93 3.20 -4.94
CA PHE A 11 6.55 2.22 -4.05
C PHE A 11 7.47 1.29 -4.83
N ARG A 12 8.77 1.29 -4.49
CA ARG A 12 9.82 0.52 -5.17
C ARG A 12 9.83 0.83 -6.67
N ASN A 13 9.58 -0.18 -7.49
CA ASN A 13 9.50 -0.08 -8.95
C ASN A 13 8.06 0.08 -9.46
N ILE A 14 7.07 0.23 -8.57
CA ILE A 14 5.66 0.40 -8.92
C ILE A 14 5.32 1.89 -8.83
N GLU A 15 4.98 2.49 -9.97
CA GLU A 15 4.45 3.85 -10.04
C GLU A 15 3.01 3.91 -9.51
N HIS A 16 2.15 3.05 -10.04
CA HIS A 16 0.76 2.95 -9.60
C HIS A 16 0.26 1.52 -9.79
N ALA A 17 -0.44 0.98 -8.79
CA ALA A 17 -1.18 -0.26 -8.90
C ALA A 17 -2.46 -0.20 -8.06
N ASP A 18 -3.54 -0.74 -8.61
CA ASP A 18 -4.84 -0.88 -7.96
C ASP A 18 -5.30 -2.33 -8.11
N LEU A 19 -5.20 -3.09 -7.02
CA LEU A 19 -5.41 -4.53 -7.01
C LEU A 19 -6.65 -4.85 -6.19
N ALA A 20 -7.68 -5.38 -6.85
CA ALA A 20 -8.77 -6.08 -6.19
C ALA A 20 -8.31 -7.51 -5.85
N LEU A 21 -8.36 -7.87 -4.57
CA LEU A 21 -7.86 -9.14 -4.07
C LEU A 21 -9.03 -10.07 -3.71
N SER A 22 -8.86 -11.35 -4.02
CA SER A 22 -9.76 -12.39 -3.57
C SER A 22 -9.55 -12.67 -2.07
N PRO A 23 -10.60 -12.98 -1.29
CA PRO A 23 -10.48 -13.36 0.11
C PRO A 23 -9.72 -14.67 0.34
N GLY A 24 -9.52 -15.47 -0.73
CA GLY A 24 -8.73 -16.69 -0.70
C GLY A 24 -7.31 -16.49 -1.21
N PHE A 25 -6.93 -17.32 -2.18
CA PHE A 25 -5.58 -17.31 -2.73
C PHE A 25 -5.46 -16.32 -3.90
N ASN A 26 -4.35 -15.57 -3.93
CA ASN A 26 -4.04 -14.62 -5.00
C ASN A 26 -2.71 -14.99 -5.64
N PHE A 27 -2.70 -15.25 -6.95
CA PHE A 27 -1.48 -15.53 -7.71
C PHE A 27 -0.94 -14.25 -8.36
N LEU A 28 0.29 -13.87 -8.02
CA LEU A 28 1.02 -12.79 -8.69
C LEU A 28 1.98 -13.40 -9.71
N VAL A 29 1.72 -13.20 -11.01
CA VAL A 29 2.51 -13.78 -12.11
C VAL A 29 3.07 -12.67 -12.99
N GLY A 30 4.29 -12.86 -13.51
CA GLY A 30 4.95 -11.89 -14.39
C GLY A 30 6.46 -12.12 -14.44
N ALA A 31 7.15 -11.38 -15.30
CA ALA A 31 8.60 -11.47 -15.46
C ALA A 31 9.38 -11.11 -14.17
N ASN A 32 10.64 -11.56 -14.07
CA ASN A 32 11.52 -11.11 -12.99
C ASN A 32 11.70 -9.59 -13.07
N GLY A 33 11.68 -8.92 -11.91
CA GLY A 33 11.70 -7.45 -11.86
C GLY A 33 10.36 -6.76 -12.14
N SER A 34 9.26 -7.50 -12.39
CA SER A 34 7.94 -6.89 -12.65
C SER A 34 7.23 -6.29 -11.43
N GLY A 35 7.83 -6.39 -10.23
CA GLY A 35 7.25 -5.83 -8.99
C GLY A 35 6.41 -6.79 -8.14
N LYS A 36 6.36 -8.09 -8.44
CA LYS A 36 5.64 -9.09 -7.61
C LYS A 36 6.05 -9.04 -6.13
N THR A 37 7.35 -9.04 -5.86
CA THR A 37 7.88 -8.91 -4.50
C THR A 37 7.58 -7.54 -3.90
N SER A 38 7.54 -6.49 -4.72
CA SER A 38 7.17 -5.13 -4.28
C SER A 38 5.72 -5.06 -3.81
N VAL A 39 4.79 -5.78 -4.46
CA VAL A 39 3.40 -5.90 -4.01
C VAL A 39 3.33 -6.57 -2.63
N LEU A 40 4.04 -7.67 -2.43
CA LEU A 40 4.08 -8.34 -1.12
C LEU A 40 4.72 -7.46 -0.05
N GLU A 41 5.77 -6.71 -0.41
CA GLU A 41 6.38 -5.72 0.47
C GLU A 41 5.42 -4.58 0.84
N ALA A 42 4.60 -4.11 -0.10
CA ALA A 42 3.60 -3.09 0.18
C ALA A 42 2.58 -3.59 1.21
N ILE A 43 2.06 -4.81 1.05
CA ILE A 43 1.14 -5.43 2.04
C ILE A 43 1.81 -5.53 3.41
N TYR A 44 3.04 -6.02 3.46
CA TYR A 44 3.79 -6.14 4.71
C TYR A 44 4.00 -4.77 5.37
N THR A 45 4.41 -3.78 4.59
CA THR A 45 4.69 -2.41 5.05
C THR A 45 3.44 -1.71 5.56
N LEU A 46 2.30 -1.94 4.91
CA LEU A 46 1.01 -1.41 5.32
C LEU A 46 0.55 -2.01 6.67
N GLY A 47 0.81 -3.29 6.92
CA GLY A 47 0.46 -3.95 8.18
C GLY A 47 1.43 -3.69 9.34
N HIS A 48 2.73 -3.51 9.07
CA HIS A 48 3.77 -3.43 10.10
C HIS A 48 4.42 -2.04 10.22
N GLY A 49 4.12 -1.11 9.31
CA GLY A 49 4.73 0.21 9.27
C GLY A 49 6.22 0.22 8.89
N ARG A 50 6.82 -0.91 8.51
CA ARG A 50 8.24 -1.05 8.12
C ARG A 50 8.41 -1.95 6.90
N ALA A 51 9.44 -1.70 6.10
CA ALA A 51 9.71 -2.50 4.91
C ALA A 51 10.32 -3.88 5.24
N PHE A 52 10.02 -4.88 4.41
CA PHE A 52 10.43 -6.28 4.60
C PHE A 52 11.96 -6.49 4.54
N ARG A 53 12.65 -5.80 3.60
CA ARG A 53 14.09 -5.99 3.33
C ARG A 53 14.98 -4.82 3.73
N SER A 54 14.44 -3.68 4.18
CA SER A 54 15.25 -2.49 4.37
C SER A 54 14.90 -1.69 5.62
N LEU A 55 15.92 -1.41 6.43
CA LEU A 55 15.91 -0.41 7.49
C LEU A 55 15.96 1.04 6.93
N GLN A 56 16.16 1.21 5.61
CA GLN A 56 16.37 2.51 4.96
C GLN A 56 15.15 2.85 4.09
N ILE A 57 14.29 3.74 4.60
CA ILE A 57 13.06 4.22 3.96
C ILE A 57 13.33 4.75 2.53
N GLY A 58 14.47 5.40 2.30
CA GLY A 58 14.85 5.95 0.99
C GLY A 58 15.01 4.90 -0.12
N ARG A 59 15.16 3.61 0.20
CA ARG A 59 15.22 2.54 -0.81
C ARG A 59 13.84 2.00 -1.22
N VAL A 60 12.78 2.50 -0.59
CA VAL A 60 11.41 2.02 -0.78
C VAL A 60 10.56 3.01 -1.56
N ILE A 61 10.91 4.30 -1.51
CA ILE A 61 10.31 5.31 -2.38
C ILE A 61 10.86 5.11 -3.81
N ARG A 62 9.99 5.25 -4.81
CA ARG A 62 10.39 5.17 -6.23
C ARG A 62 11.41 6.28 -6.54
N HIS A 63 12.31 6.03 -7.50
CA HIS A 63 13.33 6.99 -7.91
C HIS A 63 12.67 8.34 -8.30
N GLU A 64 13.30 9.45 -7.90
CA GLU A 64 12.82 10.83 -8.13
C GLU A 64 11.46 11.16 -7.51
N GLN A 65 10.98 10.38 -6.54
CA GLN A 65 9.75 10.68 -5.80
C GLN A 65 10.07 11.06 -4.35
N ASP A 66 9.23 11.94 -3.79
CA ASP A 66 9.41 12.45 -2.43
C ASP A 66 8.76 11.55 -1.37
N ALA A 67 7.77 10.75 -1.76
CA ALA A 67 7.00 9.90 -0.86
C ALA A 67 6.41 8.69 -1.60
N PHE A 68 6.03 7.67 -0.84
CA PHE A 68 5.14 6.62 -1.31
C PHE A 68 3.80 6.66 -0.56
N VAL A 69 2.76 6.13 -1.19
CA VAL A 69 1.44 5.97 -0.58
C VAL A 69 0.97 4.53 -0.76
N LEU A 70 0.57 3.91 0.35
CA LEU A 70 -0.08 2.60 0.38
C LEU A 70 -1.46 2.74 1.02
N HIS A 71 -2.47 2.17 0.39
CA HIS A 71 -3.82 2.08 0.95
C HIS A 71 -4.35 0.66 0.83
N GLY A 72 -5.00 0.20 1.89
CA GLY A 72 -5.65 -1.10 1.94
C GLY A 72 -7.08 -0.99 2.42
N ARG A 73 -7.94 -1.86 1.88
CA ARG A 73 -9.26 -2.11 2.44
C ARG A 73 -9.29 -3.51 3.04
N LEU A 74 -9.66 -3.58 4.31
CA LEU A 74 -9.78 -4.82 5.05
C LEU A 74 -11.26 -5.17 5.17
N GLN A 75 -11.61 -6.36 4.71
CA GLN A 75 -12.92 -6.95 4.93
C GLN A 75 -12.91 -7.70 6.28
N GLY A 76 -13.63 -7.16 7.27
CA GLY A 76 -13.95 -7.84 8.52
C GLY A 76 -15.30 -8.57 8.44
N GLU A 77 -15.69 -9.23 9.53
CA GLU A 77 -16.96 -9.96 9.61
C GLU A 77 -18.17 -9.00 9.59
N GLU A 78 -18.10 -7.87 10.28
CA GLU A 78 -19.18 -6.88 10.33
C GLU A 78 -18.88 -5.59 9.56
N ARG A 79 -17.61 -5.22 9.39
CA ARG A 79 -17.21 -3.89 8.89
C ARG A 79 -16.00 -3.93 7.96
N GLU A 80 -16.04 -3.07 6.94
CA GLU A 80 -14.88 -2.77 6.11
C GLU A 80 -14.05 -1.67 6.78
N THR A 81 -12.75 -1.88 6.92
CA THR A 81 -11.83 -0.90 7.50
C THR A 81 -10.84 -0.45 6.44
N ALA A 82 -10.66 0.86 6.29
CA ALA A 82 -9.62 1.40 5.42
C ALA A 82 -8.38 1.76 6.24
N ILE A 83 -7.22 1.35 5.72
CA ILE A 83 -5.91 1.65 6.28
C ILE A 83 -5.05 2.34 5.22
N GLY A 84 -4.21 3.28 5.65
CA GLY A 84 -3.34 4.06 4.78
C GLY A 84 -2.01 4.34 5.46
N LEU A 85 -0.93 4.27 4.68
CA LEU A 85 0.41 4.61 5.10
C LEU A 85 1.05 5.49 4.03
N THR A 86 1.47 6.68 4.43
CA THR A 86 2.31 7.56 3.63
C THR A 86 3.63 7.75 4.36
N LYS A 87 4.74 7.62 3.64
CA LYS A 87 6.07 7.98 4.16
C LYS A 87 6.81 8.83 3.15
N ASP A 88 7.40 9.90 3.63
CA ASP A 88 8.28 10.77 2.85
C ASP A 88 9.76 10.40 3.03
N ASN A 89 10.60 10.98 2.17
CA ASN A 89 12.06 10.85 2.18
C ASN A 89 12.72 11.42 3.45
N ARG A 90 11.99 12.22 4.25
CA ARG A 90 12.40 12.72 5.57
C ARG A 90 12.03 11.76 6.70
N ALA A 91 11.56 10.55 6.37
CA ALA A 91 11.12 9.51 7.28
C ALA A 91 9.90 9.88 8.15
N THR A 92 9.15 10.93 7.78
CA THR A 92 7.88 11.25 8.44
C THR A 92 6.82 10.27 7.95
N ALA A 93 6.23 9.52 8.89
CA ALA A 93 5.16 8.58 8.60
C ALA A 93 3.81 9.16 8.99
N ARG A 94 2.83 9.07 8.09
CA ARG A 94 1.41 9.35 8.38
C ARG A 94 0.63 8.07 8.20
N CYS A 95 -0.01 7.63 9.27
CA CYS A 95 -0.91 6.48 9.26
C CYS A 95 -2.35 6.99 9.38
N VAL A 96 -3.24 6.46 8.55
CA VAL A 96 -4.68 6.72 8.62
C VAL A 96 -5.38 5.39 8.76
N SER A 97 -6.17 5.23 9.81
CA SER A 97 -7.16 4.16 9.91
C SER A 97 -8.53 4.82 10.07
N THR A 98 -9.45 4.49 9.16
CA THR A 98 -10.83 4.97 9.22
C THR A 98 -11.77 3.78 9.32
N ALA A 99 -12.61 3.77 10.36
CA ALA A 99 -13.83 2.99 10.39
C ALA A 99 -14.80 3.53 9.30
N PRO A 100 -15.70 2.71 8.75
CA PRO A 100 -16.51 3.13 7.62
C PRO A 100 -17.61 4.05 8.10
N THR A 101 -17.37 5.36 8.04
CA THR A 101 -18.45 6.29 7.69
C THR A 101 -18.23 6.64 6.23
N ALA A 102 -19.21 6.30 5.41
CA ALA A 102 -19.19 6.53 3.98
C ALA A 102 -18.77 7.98 3.63
N THR A 103 -18.01 8.10 2.55
CA THR A 103 -17.98 9.30 1.69
C THR A 103 -17.20 10.51 2.21
N LYS A 104 -15.89 10.56 1.91
CA LYS A 104 -15.27 11.71 1.20
C LYS A 104 -13.85 11.37 0.73
N TRP A 105 -13.75 10.74 -0.44
CA TRP A 105 -12.49 10.71 -1.19
C TRP A 105 -12.40 12.06 -1.92
N ARG A 106 -11.86 13.09 -1.24
CA ARG A 106 -11.49 14.32 -1.94
C ARG A 106 -10.31 13.96 -2.85
N SER A 107 -10.57 14.11 -4.15
CA SER A 107 -9.63 13.92 -5.24
C SER A 107 -8.31 14.65 -4.99
N TRP A 108 -7.22 13.90 -4.92
CA TRP A 108 -5.90 14.45 -5.21
C TRP A 108 -5.73 14.43 -6.73
N ARG A 109 -6.37 15.41 -7.38
CA ARG A 109 -6.03 15.86 -8.73
C ARG A 109 -5.26 17.17 -8.55
N THR A 110 -4.17 17.27 -9.31
CA THR A 110 -3.15 18.33 -9.41
C THR A 110 -2.30 18.55 -8.18
#